data_AF-A0A7C2DFI6-F1
#
_entry.id   AF-A0A7C2DFI6-F1
#
_cell.length_a   1.000
_cell.length_b   1.000
_cell.length_c   1.000
_cell.angle_alpha   90.00
_cell.angle_beta   90.00
_cell.angle_gamma   90.00
#
_symmetry.space_group_name_H-M   'P 1'
#
loop_
_entity.id
_entity.type
_entity.pdbx_description
1 polymer ?
#
loop_
_entity_poly.entity_id
_entity_poly.type
_entity_poly.pdbx_seq_one_letter_code
_entity_poly.pdbx_strand_id
1 'polypeptide(L)'
;MAVALALTACGGGVHREFARYYDPSGLFSAVLPRDNQVRVLPPEEGRDQTGPQLLSGVQSVPVPPSPAQGLGGIGVEPLGTQDRTAYYVFAFTADLLQDEEDLARIYTSQPGVDVKVQEPVRIGDETGLLVVADSETQGGVRFSVASGFLLAGDVGYWIAAAFPAGQWEAEREDFLKVLASFRTEVPPAVSAIPVEGS
;
A
#
# COMPACT_ATOMS: atom_id res chain seq x y z
N MET A 1 40.21 -18.02 -24.09
CA MET A 1 40.08 -17.23 -22.84
C MET A 1 38.86 -16.33 -23.02
N ALA A 2 37.70 -16.78 -22.54
CA ALA A 2 36.42 -16.10 -22.75
C ALA A 2 36.14 -15.18 -21.55
N VAL A 3 36.00 -13.88 -21.82
CA VAL A 3 35.60 -12.89 -20.82
C VAL A 3 34.11 -13.07 -20.57
N ALA A 4 33.77 -13.63 -19.42
CA ALA A 4 32.39 -13.65 -18.93
C ALA A 4 31.99 -12.22 -18.58
N LEU A 5 31.15 -11.61 -19.42
CA LEU A 5 30.44 -10.38 -19.10
C LEU A 5 29.44 -10.72 -17.98
N ALA A 6 29.86 -10.49 -16.74
CA ALA A 6 28.95 -10.44 -15.61
C ALA A 6 28.00 -9.25 -15.85
N LEU A 7 26.79 -9.56 -16.31
CA LEU A 7 25.65 -8.66 -16.21
C LEU A 7 25.38 -8.47 -14.72
N THR A 8 26.04 -7.50 -14.11
CA THR A 8 25.60 -6.92 -12.84
C THR A 8 24.25 -6.30 -13.12
N ALA A 9 23.18 -7.05 -12.84
CA ALA A 9 21.88 -6.46 -12.66
C ALA A 9 22.02 -5.46 -11.52
N CYS A 10 22.18 -4.18 -11.86
CA CYS A 10 21.95 -3.08 -10.95
C CYS A 10 20.46 -3.10 -10.61
N GLY A 11 20.07 -4.01 -9.72
CA GLY A 11 18.81 -3.95 -9.00
C GLY A 11 18.89 -2.74 -8.10
N GLY A 12 18.60 -1.57 -8.65
CA GLY A 12 18.37 -0.33 -7.91
C GLY A 12 17.04 -0.42 -7.18
N GLY A 13 16.88 -1.46 -6.36
CA GLY A 13 15.74 -1.57 -5.46
C GLY A 13 15.92 -0.55 -4.35
N VAL A 14 14.90 0.27 -4.12
CA VAL A 14 14.81 1.07 -2.90
C VAL A 14 14.72 0.09 -1.74
N HIS A 15 15.77 -0.01 -0.91
CA HIS A 15 15.72 -0.85 0.27
C HIS A 15 14.89 -0.14 1.34
N ARG A 16 13.65 -0.59 1.53
CA ARG A 16 12.74 -0.01 2.54
C ARG A 16 12.92 -0.73 3.87
N GLU A 17 13.17 0.03 4.93
CA GLU A 17 12.94 -0.46 6.29
C GLU A 17 11.44 -0.45 6.58
N PHE A 18 10.97 -1.46 7.32
CA PHE A 18 9.56 -1.59 7.68
C PHE A 18 9.39 -1.55 9.20
N ALA A 19 8.35 -0.87 9.66
CA ALA A 19 7.95 -0.81 11.05
C ALA A 19 6.50 -1.28 11.22
N ARG A 20 6.19 -1.89 12.37
CA ARG A 20 4.85 -2.34 12.69
C ARG A 20 3.96 -1.13 13.01
N TYR A 21 2.86 -1.01 12.29
CA TYR A 21 1.75 -0.12 12.57
C TYR A 21 0.62 -0.90 13.26
N TYR A 22 -0.05 -0.23 14.20
CA TYR A 22 -1.21 -0.73 14.92
C TYR A 22 -2.35 0.28 14.73
N ASP A 23 -3.47 -0.18 14.18
CA ASP A 23 -4.64 0.65 13.96
C ASP A 23 -5.25 1.13 15.30
N PRO A 24 -5.47 2.45 15.49
CA PRO A 24 -6.07 2.98 16.71
C PRO A 24 -7.48 2.47 17.01
N SER A 25 -8.23 2.07 15.98
CA SER A 25 -9.55 1.46 16.13
C SER A 25 -9.49 -0.03 16.48
N GLY A 26 -8.29 -0.63 16.51
CA GLY A 26 -8.05 -2.03 16.86
C GLY A 26 -8.37 -3.03 15.76
N LEU A 27 -8.66 -2.57 14.54
CA LEU A 27 -9.19 -3.41 13.46
C LEU A 27 -8.10 -4.17 12.70
N PHE A 28 -6.85 -3.69 12.71
CA PHE A 28 -5.75 -4.36 12.05
C PHE A 28 -4.37 -3.92 12.54
N SER A 29 -3.36 -4.71 12.21
CA SER A 29 -1.96 -4.30 12.24
C SER A 29 -1.22 -4.80 11.01
N ALA A 30 -0.21 -4.05 10.58
CA ALA A 30 0.58 -4.36 9.39
C ALA A 30 1.98 -3.75 9.52
N VAL A 31 2.95 -4.21 8.75
CA VAL A 31 4.20 -3.46 8.59
C VAL A 31 4.05 -2.47 7.45
N LEU A 32 4.53 -1.24 7.65
CA LEU A 32 4.55 -0.17 6.66
C LEU A 32 5.97 0.40 6.58
N PRO A 33 6.38 1.05 5.48
CA PRO A 33 7.69 1.67 5.41
C PRO A 33 7.92 2.63 6.56
N ARG A 34 9.06 2.48 7.24
CA ARG A 34 9.38 3.15 8.49
C ARG A 34 9.55 4.67 8.33
N ASP A 35 10.17 5.08 7.23
CA ASP A 35 10.52 6.47 6.97
C ASP A 35 9.40 7.26 6.28
N ASN A 36 8.26 6.61 6.03
CA ASN A 36 7.08 7.27 5.50
C ASN A 36 6.36 8.07 6.58
N GLN A 37 5.76 9.18 6.16
CA GLN A 37 4.76 9.85 6.99
C GLN A 37 3.49 9.00 7.01
N VAL A 38 3.01 8.71 8.22
CA VAL A 38 1.80 7.92 8.44
C VAL A 38 0.66 8.84 8.87
N ARG A 39 -0.48 8.72 8.20
CA ARG A 39 -1.71 9.46 8.50
C ARG A 39 -2.87 8.48 8.68
N VAL A 40 -3.55 8.57 9.81
CA VAL A 40 -4.76 7.79 10.08
C VAL A 40 -5.96 8.42 9.37
N LEU A 41 -6.80 7.58 8.77
CA LEU A 41 -8.05 7.95 8.12
C LEU A 41 -9.19 7.57 9.06
N PRO A 42 -9.98 8.54 9.55
CA PRO A 42 -11.06 8.25 10.49
C PRO A 42 -12.22 7.51 9.78
N PRO A 43 -13.10 6.85 10.55
CA PRO A 43 -14.33 6.28 10.03
C PRO A 43 -15.17 7.31 9.27
N GLU A 44 -15.94 6.86 8.28
CA GLU A 44 -16.94 7.71 7.62
C GLU A 44 -18.17 7.89 8.53
N GLU A 45 -18.56 9.14 8.80
CA GLU A 45 -19.80 9.46 9.52
C GLU A 45 -20.88 9.97 8.56
N GLY A 46 -22.11 9.42 8.66
CA GLY A 46 -23.33 10.12 8.23
C GLY A 46 -23.64 10.19 6.73
N ARG A 47 -23.18 9.26 5.88
CA ARG A 47 -23.68 9.15 4.49
C ARG A 47 -24.93 8.27 4.39
N ASP A 48 -25.85 8.64 3.50
CA ASP A 48 -26.94 7.78 3.03
C ASP A 48 -26.33 6.48 2.44
N GLN A 49 -26.60 5.35 3.09
CA GLN A 49 -25.75 4.15 3.03
C GLN A 49 -26.09 3.26 1.82
N THR A 50 -25.33 3.36 0.74
CA THR A 50 -25.50 2.50 -0.45
C THR A 50 -24.27 1.64 -0.79
N GLY A 51 -23.31 1.49 0.13
CA GLY A 51 -22.14 0.63 -0.05
C GLY A 51 -21.28 0.46 1.21
N PRO A 52 -20.14 -0.25 1.13
CA PRO A 52 -19.20 -0.44 2.24
C PRO A 52 -18.76 0.89 2.85
N GLN A 53 -18.80 0.98 4.17
CA GLN A 53 -18.40 2.18 4.91
C GLN A 53 -17.00 2.02 5.48
N LEU A 54 -16.18 3.06 5.37
CA LEU A 54 -14.86 3.05 5.97
C LEU A 54 -14.98 3.04 7.51
N LEU A 55 -14.44 2.00 8.13
CA LEU A 55 -14.36 1.85 9.59
C LEU A 55 -13.04 2.42 10.14
N SER A 56 -11.95 2.19 9.42
CA SER A 56 -10.64 2.79 9.72
C SER A 56 -9.73 2.69 8.50
N GLY A 57 -8.72 3.54 8.44
CA GLY A 57 -7.66 3.35 7.48
C GLY A 57 -6.37 4.05 7.86
N VAL A 58 -5.33 3.75 7.11
CA VAL A 58 -4.03 4.39 7.24
C VAL A 58 -3.44 4.63 5.86
N GLN A 59 -2.81 5.79 5.71
CA GLN A 59 -2.00 6.17 4.57
C GLN A 59 -0.55 6.29 5.05
N SER A 60 0.37 5.66 4.34
CA SER A 60 1.82 5.74 4.56
C SER A 60 2.48 6.22 3.27
N VAL A 61 2.95 7.46 3.26
CA VAL A 61 3.48 8.13 2.07
C VAL A 61 4.93 8.57 2.27
N PRO A 62 5.80 8.44 1.26
CA PRO A 62 7.16 8.96 1.32
C PRO A 62 7.16 10.46 1.63
N VAL A 63 8.02 10.89 2.55
CA VAL A 63 8.18 12.31 2.86
C VAL A 63 8.86 12.99 1.67
N PRO A 64 8.30 14.10 1.13
CA PRO A 64 8.98 14.85 0.09
C PRO A 64 10.32 15.38 0.63
N PRO A 65 11.40 15.35 -0.15
CA PRO A 65 12.69 15.86 0.31
C PRO A 65 12.54 17.34 0.69
N SER A 66 13.15 17.73 1.80
CA SER A 66 13.28 19.15 2.13
C SER A 66 14.07 19.84 1.01
N PRO A 67 13.64 21.02 0.53
CA PRO A 67 14.45 21.76 -0.44
C PRO A 67 15.80 22.06 0.21
N ALA A 68 16.87 21.51 -0.36
CA ALA A 68 18.21 21.78 0.10
C ALA A 68 18.44 23.30 0.03
N GLN A 69 18.61 23.96 1.18
CA GLN A 69 19.16 25.32 1.21
C GLN A 69 20.65 25.23 0.85
N GLY A 70 20.93 25.24 -0.45
CA GLY A 70 22.29 25.27 -0.96
C GLY A 70 22.96 26.61 -0.68
N LEU A 71 23.80 26.67 0.36
CA LEU A 71 24.86 27.67 0.46
C LEU A 71 26.06 27.18 -0.37
N GLY A 72 26.03 27.51 -1.67
CA GLY A 72 27.21 27.52 -2.54
C GLY A 72 27.80 26.16 -2.95
N GLY A 73 27.56 25.76 -4.20
CA GLY A 73 28.50 24.92 -4.96
C GLY A 73 28.18 23.43 -5.02
N ILE A 74 27.61 23.01 -6.16
CA ILE A 74 27.65 21.67 -6.77
C ILE A 74 27.44 20.50 -5.79
N GLY A 75 26.19 20.34 -5.36
CA GLY A 75 25.64 19.04 -4.97
C GLY A 75 24.53 18.67 -5.95
N VAL A 76 24.88 17.94 -7.02
CA VAL A 76 23.88 17.18 -7.78
C VAL A 76 23.67 15.88 -7.03
N GLU A 77 22.70 15.85 -6.12
CA GLU A 77 22.15 14.57 -5.68
C GLU A 77 21.54 13.89 -6.92
N PRO A 78 21.86 12.62 -7.19
CA PRO A 78 21.27 11.93 -8.31
C PRO A 78 19.75 11.84 -8.09
N LEU A 79 18.98 12.42 -9.01
CA LEU A 79 17.51 12.35 -9.12
C LEU A 79 16.94 10.92 -9.27
N GLY A 80 17.76 9.88 -9.05
CA GLY A 80 17.52 8.50 -9.46
C GLY A 80 17.04 7.54 -8.37
N THR A 81 16.82 7.97 -7.13
CA THR A 81 16.55 7.04 -6.01
C THR A 81 15.44 7.53 -5.07
N GLN A 82 14.48 8.30 -5.59
CA GLN A 82 13.38 8.79 -4.75
C GLN A 82 12.26 7.73 -4.72
N ASP A 83 11.98 7.21 -3.52
CA ASP A 83 10.80 6.37 -3.30
C ASP A 83 9.52 7.17 -3.57
N ARG A 84 8.62 6.60 -4.35
CA ARG A 84 7.33 7.19 -4.71
C ARG A 84 6.17 6.26 -4.37
N THR A 85 6.44 5.14 -3.71
CA THR A 85 5.44 4.14 -3.40
C THR A 85 4.66 4.55 -2.15
N ALA A 86 3.36 4.79 -2.32
CA ALA A 86 2.44 5.07 -1.24
C ALA A 86 1.69 3.80 -0.85
N TYR A 87 1.60 3.53 0.45
CA TYR A 87 0.89 2.38 1.00
C TYR A 87 -0.40 2.83 1.68
N TYR A 88 -1.44 2.01 1.55
CA TYR A 88 -2.74 2.23 2.16
C TYR A 88 -3.24 0.93 2.77
N VAL A 89 -3.94 1.04 3.89
CA VAL A 89 -4.75 -0.06 4.42
C VAL A 89 -6.08 0.52 4.84
N PHE A 90 -7.16 -0.11 4.42
CA PHE A 90 -8.52 0.28 4.74
C PHE A 90 -9.27 -0.91 5.30
N ALA A 91 -10.11 -0.65 6.31
CA ALA A 91 -11.09 -1.57 6.85
C ALA A 91 -12.49 -0.99 6.58
N PHE A 92 -13.37 -1.80 6.01
CA PHE A 92 -14.74 -1.41 5.64
C PHE A 92 -15.75 -2.35 6.27
N THR A 93 -17.01 -1.90 6.40
CA THR A 93 -18.13 -2.82 6.61
C THR A 93 -18.26 -3.76 5.41
N ALA A 94 -18.55 -5.04 5.67
CA ALA A 94 -18.68 -6.07 4.64
C ALA A 94 -20.08 -6.69 4.55
N ASP A 95 -21.11 -6.08 5.15
CA ASP A 95 -22.48 -6.62 5.22
C ASP A 95 -23.10 -6.94 3.84
N LEU A 96 -22.57 -6.31 2.78
CA LEU A 96 -23.04 -6.42 1.40
C LEU A 96 -22.08 -7.20 0.49
N LEU A 97 -20.97 -7.71 1.02
CA LEU A 97 -19.91 -8.38 0.26
C LEU A 97 -19.96 -9.88 0.51
N GLN A 98 -19.88 -10.69 -0.55
CA GLN A 98 -19.91 -12.15 -0.42
C GLN A 98 -18.52 -12.77 -0.34
N ASP A 99 -17.55 -12.16 -1.04
CA ASP A 99 -16.17 -12.65 -1.15
C ASP A 99 -15.19 -11.49 -1.47
N GLU A 100 -13.89 -11.82 -1.55
CA GLU A 100 -12.85 -10.87 -1.92
C GLU A 100 -12.99 -10.32 -3.34
N GLU A 101 -13.64 -11.05 -4.25
CA GLU A 101 -13.86 -10.59 -5.63
C GLU A 101 -14.89 -9.46 -5.67
N ASP A 102 -15.93 -9.52 -4.83
CA ASP A 102 -16.89 -8.43 -4.66
C ASP A 102 -16.22 -7.16 -4.16
N LEU A 103 -15.31 -7.27 -3.18
CA LEU A 103 -14.53 -6.13 -2.68
C LEU A 103 -13.59 -5.59 -3.76
N ALA A 104 -12.87 -6.47 -4.47
CA ALA A 104 -11.98 -6.08 -5.55
C ALA A 104 -12.73 -5.36 -6.68
N ARG A 105 -13.96 -5.80 -6.99
CA ARG A 105 -14.81 -5.22 -8.04
C ARG A 105 -15.13 -3.75 -7.79
N ILE A 106 -15.22 -3.29 -6.54
CA ILE A 106 -15.43 -1.87 -6.21
C ILE A 106 -14.32 -0.99 -6.79
N TYR A 107 -13.08 -1.49 -6.76
CA TYR A 107 -11.93 -0.80 -7.33
C TYR A 107 -11.81 -1.08 -8.84
N THR A 108 -11.86 -2.34 -9.26
CA THR A 108 -11.56 -2.74 -10.65
C THR A 108 -12.63 -2.35 -11.66
N SER A 109 -13.87 -2.04 -11.23
CA SER A 109 -14.91 -1.54 -12.12
C SER A 109 -14.79 -0.04 -12.44
N GLN A 110 -13.82 0.66 -11.85
CA GLN A 110 -13.65 2.10 -12.08
C GLN A 110 -13.12 2.36 -13.50
N PRO A 111 -13.60 3.42 -14.19
CA PRO A 111 -13.07 3.81 -15.48
C PRO A 111 -11.56 4.08 -15.40
N GLY A 112 -10.80 3.55 -16.36
CA GLY A 112 -9.35 3.75 -16.42
C GLY A 112 -8.52 2.76 -15.58
N VAL A 113 -9.14 1.74 -14.98
CA VAL A 113 -8.45 0.62 -14.33
C VAL A 113 -8.30 -0.54 -15.32
N ASP A 114 -7.07 -1.04 -15.44
CA ASP A 114 -6.69 -2.12 -16.37
C ASP A 114 -5.93 -3.21 -15.60
N VAL A 115 -6.63 -4.30 -15.28
CA VAL A 115 -6.12 -5.41 -14.46
C VAL A 115 -5.07 -6.22 -15.22
N LYS A 116 -3.90 -6.41 -14.59
CA LYS A 116 -2.75 -7.15 -15.11
C LYS A 116 -2.55 -8.49 -14.43
N VAL A 117 -2.77 -8.53 -13.12
CA VAL A 117 -2.65 -9.73 -12.29
C VAL A 117 -3.91 -9.85 -11.45
N GLN A 118 -4.45 -11.05 -11.36
CA GLN A 118 -5.50 -11.41 -10.42
C GLN A 118 -5.30 -12.86 -10.02
N GLU A 119 -4.91 -13.11 -8.77
CA GLU A 119 -4.62 -14.46 -8.28
C GLU A 119 -4.84 -14.57 -6.76
N PRO A 120 -5.13 -15.78 -6.23
CA PRO A 120 -5.15 -15.99 -4.79
C PRO A 120 -3.79 -15.68 -4.16
N VAL A 121 -3.79 -15.09 -2.97
CA VAL A 121 -2.58 -14.75 -2.22
C VAL A 121 -2.77 -15.01 -0.73
N ARG A 122 -1.66 -15.15 -0.01
CA ARG A 122 -1.68 -15.20 1.46
C ARG A 122 -1.65 -13.79 2.03
N ILE A 123 -2.61 -13.44 2.88
CA ILE A 123 -2.65 -12.18 3.63
C ILE A 123 -2.66 -12.55 5.11
N GLY A 124 -1.54 -12.31 5.78
CA GLY A 124 -1.32 -12.82 7.13
C GLY A 124 -1.47 -14.34 7.18
N ASP A 125 -2.44 -14.78 7.98
CA ASP A 125 -2.79 -16.19 8.15
C ASP A 125 -4.10 -16.59 7.40
N GLU A 126 -4.55 -15.76 6.47
CA GLU A 126 -5.75 -15.99 5.65
C GLU A 126 -5.43 -16.04 4.14
N THR A 127 -6.30 -16.70 3.38
CA THR A 127 -6.26 -16.63 1.91
C THR A 127 -7.11 -15.45 1.46
N GLY A 128 -6.53 -14.56 0.65
CA GLY A 128 -7.23 -13.44 0.03
C GLY A 128 -6.96 -13.38 -1.47
N LEU A 129 -7.25 -12.23 -2.06
CA LEU A 129 -7.08 -11.98 -3.50
C LEU A 129 -6.04 -10.89 -3.74
N LEU A 130 -5.02 -11.19 -4.54
CA LEU A 130 -4.10 -10.20 -5.09
C LEU A 130 -4.64 -9.71 -6.44
N VAL A 131 -4.73 -8.40 -6.59
CA VAL A 131 -4.98 -7.73 -7.87
C VAL A 131 -3.88 -6.70 -8.11
N VAL A 132 -3.27 -6.72 -9.29
CA VAL A 132 -2.39 -5.64 -9.75
C VAL A 132 -3.01 -5.03 -10.98
N ALA A 133 -3.26 -3.72 -10.96
CA ALA A 133 -3.86 -3.01 -12.06
C ALA A 133 -3.09 -1.73 -12.38
N ASP A 134 -3.03 -1.39 -13.65
CA ASP A 134 -2.68 -0.04 -14.06
C ASP A 134 -3.91 0.86 -13.91
N SER A 135 -3.69 2.08 -13.48
CA SER A 135 -4.72 3.11 -13.32
C SER A 135 -4.28 4.39 -14.00
N GLU A 136 -5.24 5.07 -14.61
CA GLU A 136 -5.03 6.38 -15.24
C GLU A 136 -5.91 7.43 -14.57
N THR A 137 -5.31 8.52 -14.10
CA THR A 137 -6.07 9.65 -13.57
C THR A 137 -6.76 10.41 -14.71
N GLN A 138 -7.76 11.25 -14.40
CA GLN A 138 -8.40 12.12 -15.40
C GLN A 138 -7.42 13.09 -16.10
N GLY A 139 -6.22 13.29 -15.54
CA GLY A 139 -5.13 14.08 -16.15
C GLY A 139 -4.14 13.26 -16.99
N GLY A 140 -4.40 11.97 -17.24
CA GLY A 140 -3.53 11.08 -18.03
C GLY A 140 -2.30 10.56 -17.29
N VAL A 141 -2.19 10.83 -15.98
CA VAL A 141 -1.09 10.28 -15.16
C VAL A 141 -1.36 8.80 -14.92
N ARG A 142 -0.45 7.95 -15.39
CA ARG A 142 -0.52 6.50 -15.21
C ARG A 142 0.31 6.05 -14.01
N PHE A 143 -0.28 5.18 -13.21
CA PHE A 143 0.35 4.54 -12.06
C PHE A 143 -0.16 3.10 -11.97
N SER A 144 0.55 2.24 -11.25
CA SER A 144 0.07 0.89 -10.94
C SER A 144 -0.35 0.83 -9.47
N VAL A 145 -1.33 -0.01 -9.18
CA VAL A 145 -1.77 -0.32 -7.83
C VAL A 145 -1.73 -1.83 -7.64
N ALA A 146 -0.93 -2.28 -6.67
CA ALA A 146 -1.06 -3.64 -6.14
C ALA A 146 -2.03 -3.61 -4.96
N SER A 147 -3.00 -4.51 -4.95
CA SER A 147 -4.08 -4.58 -3.98
C SER A 147 -4.20 -6.01 -3.43
N GLY A 148 -4.18 -6.16 -2.12
CA GLY A 148 -4.61 -7.36 -1.41
C GLY A 148 -5.99 -7.13 -0.81
N PHE A 149 -6.93 -8.00 -1.13
CA PHE A 149 -8.29 -7.98 -0.62
C PHE A 149 -8.51 -9.19 0.30
N LEU A 150 -9.13 -8.96 1.45
CA LEU A 150 -9.46 -9.98 2.43
C LEU A 150 -10.82 -9.68 3.06
N LEU A 151 -11.70 -10.67 3.20
CA LEU A 151 -12.85 -10.59 4.09
C LEU A 151 -12.59 -11.39 5.38
N ALA A 152 -12.86 -10.80 6.53
CA ALA A 152 -12.82 -11.51 7.81
C ALA A 152 -14.02 -11.11 8.68
N GLY A 153 -14.98 -12.02 8.81
CA GLY A 153 -16.27 -11.75 9.47
C GLY A 153 -17.01 -10.62 8.75
N ASP A 154 -17.43 -9.61 9.50
CA ASP A 154 -18.19 -8.46 8.99
C ASP A 154 -17.29 -7.30 8.51
N VAL A 155 -15.98 -7.53 8.38
CA VAL A 155 -14.99 -6.51 7.97
C VAL A 155 -14.29 -6.92 6.68
N GLY A 156 -14.27 -6.00 5.71
CA GLY A 156 -13.52 -6.12 4.48
C GLY A 156 -12.26 -5.26 4.51
N TYR A 157 -11.13 -5.83 4.11
CA TYR A 157 -9.83 -5.16 4.13
C TYR A 157 -9.30 -4.96 2.72
N TRP A 158 -8.84 -3.74 2.44
CA TRP A 158 -8.11 -3.41 1.22
C TRP A 158 -6.72 -2.88 1.60
N ILE A 159 -5.70 -3.66 1.30
CA ILE A 159 -4.29 -3.30 1.46
C ILE A 159 -3.76 -2.92 0.09
N ALA A 160 -3.23 -1.72 -0.08
CA ALA A 160 -2.80 -1.24 -1.39
C ALA A 160 -1.41 -0.61 -1.37
N ALA A 161 -0.67 -0.76 -2.46
CA ALA A 161 0.52 0.01 -2.78
C ALA A 161 0.35 0.67 -4.15
N ALA A 162 0.46 2.00 -4.21
CA ALA A 162 0.42 2.78 -5.44
C ALA A 162 1.84 3.23 -5.80
N PHE A 163 2.29 2.92 -7.02
CA PHE A 163 3.66 3.13 -7.48
C PHE A 163 3.69 3.48 -8.98
N PRO A 164 4.83 3.95 -9.52
CA PRO A 164 4.94 4.27 -10.94
C PRO A 164 4.54 3.08 -11.83
N ALA A 165 3.85 3.37 -12.94
CA ALA A 165 3.31 2.33 -13.81
C ALA A 165 4.40 1.37 -14.31
N GLY A 166 4.09 0.07 -14.32
CA GLY A 166 5.00 -0.97 -14.81
C GLY A 166 6.12 -1.38 -13.84
N GLN A 167 6.12 -0.87 -12.60
CA GLN A 167 7.13 -1.22 -11.58
C GLN A 167 6.72 -2.39 -10.67
N TRP A 168 5.69 -3.17 -11.06
CA TRP A 168 5.19 -4.26 -10.20
C TRP A 168 6.31 -5.23 -9.77
N GLU A 169 7.16 -5.68 -10.69
CA GLU A 169 8.22 -6.63 -10.34
C GLU A 169 9.25 -6.06 -9.35
N ALA A 170 9.47 -4.74 -9.36
CA ALA A 170 10.35 -4.08 -8.40
C ALA A 170 9.69 -3.91 -7.02
N GLU A 171 8.37 -3.72 -6.98
CA GLU A 171 7.60 -3.47 -5.76
C GLU A 171 7.01 -4.74 -5.13
N ARG A 172 6.98 -5.85 -5.89
CA ARG A 172 6.32 -7.10 -5.52
C ARG A 172 6.79 -7.65 -4.19
N GLU A 173 8.10 -7.74 -3.98
CA GLU A 173 8.64 -8.34 -2.76
C GLU A 173 8.21 -7.56 -1.51
N ASP A 174 8.31 -6.24 -1.57
CA ASP A 174 7.95 -5.34 -0.48
C ASP A 174 6.45 -5.37 -0.20
N PHE A 175 5.62 -5.34 -1.25
CA PHE A 175 4.18 -5.45 -1.07
C PHE A 175 3.76 -6.80 -0.46
N LEU A 176 4.38 -7.91 -0.90
CA LEU A 176 4.13 -9.22 -0.31
C LEU A 176 4.57 -9.32 1.16
N LYS A 177 5.63 -8.60 1.58
CA LYS A 177 6.00 -8.48 3.00
C LYS A 177 4.88 -7.79 3.80
N VAL A 178 4.30 -6.71 3.26
CA VAL A 178 3.15 -6.03 3.87
C VAL A 178 1.98 -7.00 4.04
N LEU A 179 1.59 -7.71 2.98
CA LEU A 179 0.51 -8.70 3.04
C LEU A 179 0.77 -9.81 4.05
N ALA A 180 1.96 -10.42 4.04
CA ALA A 180 2.32 -11.50 4.97
C ALA A 180 2.32 -11.04 6.44
N SER A 181 2.61 -9.77 6.68
CA SER A 181 2.64 -9.19 8.02
C SER A 181 1.27 -8.84 8.59
N PHE A 182 0.25 -8.72 7.72
CA PHE A 182 -1.07 -8.22 8.06
C PHE A 182 -1.74 -9.11 9.11
N ARG A 183 -2.46 -8.50 10.05
CA ARG A 183 -3.29 -9.18 11.04
C ARG A 183 -4.59 -8.38 11.21
N THR A 184 -5.71 -9.09 11.35
CA THR A 184 -7.07 -8.53 11.54
C THR A 184 -7.34 -8.09 12.98
N GLU A 185 -6.28 -7.94 13.79
CA GLU A 185 -6.37 -7.56 15.19
C GLU A 185 -5.13 -6.77 15.64
N VAL A 186 -5.31 -6.01 16.71
CA VAL A 186 -4.24 -5.37 17.47
C VAL A 186 -4.14 -6.08 18.83
N PRO A 187 -2.97 -6.61 19.21
CA PRO A 187 -2.80 -7.25 20.50
C PRO A 187 -3.15 -6.31 21.67
N PRO A 188 -3.79 -6.83 22.73
CA PRO A 188 -4.10 -6.02 23.91
C PRO A 188 -2.82 -5.46 24.56
N ALA A 189 -2.93 -4.27 25.17
CA ALA A 189 -1.84 -3.53 25.82
C ALA A 189 -0.75 -2.92 24.91
N VAL A 190 -0.91 -2.96 23.58
CA VAL A 190 -0.11 -2.16 22.66
C VAL A 190 -0.77 -0.79 22.52
N SER A 191 -0.07 0.29 22.88
CA SER A 191 -0.50 1.64 22.49
C SER A 191 -0.46 1.70 20.96
N ALA A 192 -1.62 1.82 20.31
CA ALA A 192 -1.67 2.14 18.90
C ALA A 192 -0.87 3.42 18.68
N ILE A 193 0.29 3.31 18.05
CA ILE A 193 1.23 4.42 17.92
C ILE A 193 0.58 5.46 17.00
N PRO A 194 0.27 6.69 17.45
CA PRO A 194 0.23 7.80 16.52
C PRO A 194 1.68 8.00 16.09
N VAL A 195 1.98 7.78 14.81
CA VAL A 195 3.26 8.28 14.29
C VAL A 195 3.15 9.80 14.40
N GLU A 196 3.89 10.37 15.34
CA GLU A 196 3.78 11.78 15.70
C GLU A 196 3.95 12.66 14.45
N GLY A 197 2.89 13.38 14.12
CA GLY A 197 3.00 14.63 13.37
C GLY A 197 3.24 15.75 14.38
N SER A 198 4.40 16.38 14.29
CA SER A 198 4.71 17.69 14.89
C SER A 198 5.55 18.48 13.91
#